data_AF-A0A1G0SRX1-F1
#
_entry.id   AF-A0A1G0SRX1-F1
#
_cell.length_a   1.000
_cell.length_b   1.000
_cell.length_c   1.000
_cell.angle_alpha   90.00
_cell.angle_beta   90.00
_cell.angle_gamma   90.00
#
_symmetry.space_group_name_H-M   'P 1'
#
loop_
_entity.id
_entity.type
_entity.pdbx_description
1 polymer ?
#
loop_
_entity_poly.entity_id
_entity_poly.type
_entity_poly.pdbx_seq_one_letter_code
_entity_poly.pdbx_strand_id
1 'polypeptide(L)'
;MTTHAEHCERISAFIDGQLADGEEAAVFSHLSGCADCRHFLGSAIELRRRLVAARPVRSPSNRRSRPDGRKVDPLVLAWQKRVPLPVAASIAVLIMLGSLAVSARLFASESSSPSAPLSAQSGAMHVPSLVP
;
A
#
# COMPACT_ATOMS: atom_id res chain seq x y z
N MET A 1 -9.22 -2.59 9.77
CA MET A 1 -9.27 -1.35 10.57
C MET A 1 -8.35 -0.37 9.87
N THR A 2 -8.89 0.69 9.27
CA THR A 2 -8.06 1.72 8.62
C THR A 2 -7.41 2.60 9.68
N THR A 3 -6.15 2.96 9.46
CA THR A 3 -5.38 3.79 10.40
C THR A 3 -5.71 5.28 10.21
N HIS A 4 -5.39 6.10 11.20
CA HIS A 4 -5.55 7.55 11.09
C HIS A 4 -4.74 8.14 9.91
N ALA A 5 -3.55 7.59 9.63
CA ALA A 5 -2.71 8.02 8.50
C ALA A 5 -3.39 7.75 7.15
N GLU A 6 -3.98 6.57 6.95
CA GLU A 6 -4.72 6.24 5.73
C GLU A 6 -5.94 7.16 5.52
N HIS A 7 -6.59 7.62 6.60
CA HIS A 7 -7.66 8.60 6.49
C HIS A 7 -7.14 9.97 6.02
N CYS A 8 -5.98 10.43 6.50
CA CYS A 8 -5.34 11.65 6.00
C CYS A 8 -4.95 11.55 4.52
N GLU A 9 -4.45 10.41 4.07
CA GLU A 9 -4.15 10.17 2.65
C GLU A 9 -5.42 10.23 1.80
N ARG A 10 -6.50 9.58 2.22
CA ARG A 10 -7.80 9.64 1.52
C ARG A 10 -8.38 11.05 1.49
N ILE A 11 -8.24 11.82 2.58
CA ILE A 11 -8.64 13.23 2.60
C ILE A 11 -7.83 14.03 1.57
N SER A 12 -6.53 13.74 1.42
CA SER A 12 -5.68 14.40 0.42
C SER A 12 -6.13 14.04 -1.00
N ALA A 13 -6.39 12.75 -1.27
CA ALA A 13 -6.95 12.28 -2.53
C ALA A 13 -8.32 12.91 -2.85
N PHE A 14 -9.18 13.09 -1.85
CA PHE A 14 -10.46 13.79 -1.99
C PHE A 14 -10.26 15.26 -2.41
N ILE A 15 -9.34 15.99 -1.78
CA ILE A 15 -9.04 17.39 -2.14
C ILE A 15 -8.52 17.49 -3.58
N ASP A 16 -7.69 16.54 -4.00
CA ASP A 16 -7.10 16.51 -5.36
C ASP A 16 -8.06 15.97 -6.44
N GLY A 17 -9.24 15.47 -6.05
CA GLY A 17 -10.20 14.85 -6.96
C GLY A 17 -9.74 13.49 -7.49
N GLN A 18 -8.90 12.78 -6.73
CA GLN A 18 -8.32 11.47 -7.07
C GLN A 18 -8.91 10.31 -6.24
N LEU A 19 -9.96 10.58 -5.45
CA LEU A 19 -10.62 9.54 -4.67
C LEU A 19 -11.41 8.60 -5.59
N ALA A 20 -11.39 7.29 -5.32
CA ALA A 20 -12.14 6.34 -6.12
C ALA A 20 -13.65 6.47 -5.88
N ASP A 21 -14.45 6.06 -6.88
CA ASP A 21 -15.90 6.06 -6.79
C ASP A 21 -16.37 5.25 -5.57
N GLY A 22 -17.22 5.88 -4.75
CA GLY A 22 -17.79 5.26 -3.54
C GLY A 22 -16.95 5.37 -2.26
N GLU A 23 -15.74 5.92 -2.31
CA GLU A 23 -14.90 6.10 -1.11
C GLU A 23 -15.22 7.39 -0.33
N GLU A 24 -15.97 8.33 -0.91
CA GLU A 24 -16.32 9.60 -0.26
C GLU A 24 -17.07 9.39 1.07
N ALA A 25 -17.99 8.43 1.11
CA ALA A 25 -18.77 8.11 2.31
C ALA A 25 -17.85 7.70 3.48
N ALA A 26 -16.77 6.97 3.20
CA ALA A 26 -15.80 6.56 4.22
C ALA A 26 -15.01 7.76 4.77
N VAL A 27 -14.66 8.72 3.90
CA VAL A 27 -13.99 9.97 4.30
C VAL A 27 -14.92 10.80 5.19
N PHE A 28 -16.17 11.03 4.78
CA PHE A 28 -17.13 11.81 5.56
C PHE A 28 -17.50 11.13 6.89
N SER A 29 -17.62 9.80 6.89
CA SER A 29 -17.84 9.03 8.12
C SER A 29 -16.73 9.28 9.13
N HIS A 30 -15.45 9.21 8.73
CA HIS A 30 -14.34 9.47 9.63
C HIS A 30 -14.28 10.93 10.09
N LEU A 31 -14.51 11.88 9.16
CA LEU A 31 -14.53 13.31 9.46
C LEU A 31 -15.63 13.71 10.46
N SER A 32 -16.73 12.97 10.54
CA SER A 32 -17.76 13.21 11.56
C SER A 32 -17.25 12.94 12.99
N GLY A 33 -16.38 11.95 13.16
CA GLY A 33 -15.87 11.50 14.46
C GLY A 33 -14.49 12.06 14.84
N CYS A 34 -13.65 12.45 13.88
CA CYS A 34 -12.26 12.81 14.14
C CYS A 34 -12.00 14.33 14.00
N ALA A 35 -11.67 14.99 15.11
CA ALA A 35 -11.35 16.42 15.12
C ALA A 35 -10.03 16.73 14.39
N ASP A 36 -9.02 15.87 14.52
CA ASP A 36 -7.71 16.07 13.91
C ASP A 36 -7.80 16.02 12.38
N CYS A 37 -8.55 15.05 11.83
CA CYS A 37 -8.79 14.98 10.38
C CYS A 37 -9.61 16.17 9.86
N ARG A 38 -10.55 16.73 10.64
CA ARG A 38 -11.24 17.98 10.27
C ARG A 38 -10.28 19.16 10.24
N HIS A 39 -9.38 19.25 11.23
CA HIS A 39 -8.36 20.29 11.27
C HIS A 39 -7.38 20.18 10.10
N PHE A 40 -6.96 18.95 9.78
CA PHE A 40 -6.13 18.64 8.61
C PHE A 40 -6.80 19.07 7.31
N LEU A 41 -8.07 18.68 7.09
CA LEU A 41 -8.85 19.10 5.93
C LEU A 41 -8.94 20.63 5.81
N GLY A 42 -9.24 21.31 6.91
CA GLY A 42 -9.30 22.78 6.95
C GLY A 42 -7.97 23.43 6.58
N SER A 43 -6.87 22.93 7.14
CA SER A 43 -5.51 23.42 6.86
C SER A 43 -5.10 23.21 5.41
N ALA A 44 -5.42 22.05 4.83
CA ALA A 44 -5.13 21.73 3.45
C ALA A 44 -5.93 22.60 2.47
N ILE A 45 -7.22 22.83 2.73
CA ILE A 45 -8.07 23.75 1.94
C ILE A 45 -7.52 25.18 2.01
N GLU A 46 -7.18 25.66 3.21
CA GLU A 46 -6.65 27.00 3.40
C GLU A 46 -5.31 27.19 2.67
N LEU A 47 -4.41 26.22 2.77
CA LEU A 47 -3.15 26.22 2.01
C LEU A 47 -3.41 26.29 0.50
N ARG A 48 -4.32 25.44 -0.02
CA ARG A 48 -4.67 25.45 -1.44
C ARG A 48 -5.22 26.80 -1.88
N ARG A 49 -6.10 27.41 -1.09
CA ARG A 49 -6.64 28.75 -1.37
C ARG A 49 -5.53 29.79 -1.45
N ARG A 50 -4.58 29.78 -0.52
CA ARG A 50 -3.42 30.68 -0.53
C ARG A 50 -2.53 30.47 -1.76
N LEU A 51 -2.28 29.23 -2.14
CA LEU A 51 -1.49 28.90 -3.33
C LEU A 51 -2.18 29.35 -4.62
N VAL A 52 -3.51 29.23 -4.70
CA VAL A 52 -4.30 29.70 -5.85
C VAL A 52 -4.38 31.23 -5.90
N ALA A 53 -4.51 31.89 -4.75
CA ALA A 53 -4.53 33.34 -4.65
C ALA A 53 -3.15 33.98 -4.85
N ALA A 54 -2.07 33.23 -4.62
CA ALA A 54 -0.71 33.70 -4.88
C ALA A 54 -0.54 34.05 -6.36
N ARG A 55 0.28 35.08 -6.62
CA ARG A 55 0.51 35.62 -7.97
C ARG A 55 0.87 34.48 -8.92
N PRO A 56 0.14 34.30 -10.05
CA PRO A 56 0.45 33.26 -11.01
C PRO A 56 1.90 33.40 -11.47
N VAL A 57 2.66 32.32 -11.35
CA VAL A 57 3.99 32.25 -11.97
C VAL A 57 3.77 32.34 -13.47
N ARG A 58 4.25 33.42 -14.09
CA ARG A 58 4.23 33.56 -15.55
C ARG A 58 5.03 32.40 -16.11
N SER A 59 4.34 31.43 -16.70
CA SER A 59 4.98 30.38 -17.47
C SER A 59 5.82 31.06 -18.55
N PRO A 60 7.12 30.74 -18.67
CA PRO A 60 7.94 31.36 -19.70
C PRO A 60 7.30 31.05 -21.07
N SER A 61 7.12 32.09 -21.88
CA SER A 61 6.48 32.03 -23.19
C SER A 61 7.23 31.13 -24.19
N ASN A 62 8.40 30.62 -23.82
CA ASN A 62 9.11 29.56 -24.51
C ASN A 62 8.61 28.16 -24.13
N ARG A 63 7.32 28.00 -23.81
CA ARG A 63 6.59 26.75 -24.16
C ARG A 63 6.85 26.55 -25.65
N ARG A 64 7.98 25.90 -25.96
CA ARG A 64 8.23 25.23 -27.22
C ARG A 64 6.92 24.54 -27.49
N SER A 65 6.29 24.92 -28.58
CA SER A 65 5.13 24.27 -29.15
C SER A 65 5.23 22.81 -28.75
N ARG A 66 4.31 22.34 -27.88
CA ARG A 66 4.11 20.91 -27.68
C ARG A 66 4.17 20.37 -29.11
N PRO A 67 5.15 19.51 -29.47
CA PRO A 67 5.24 19.05 -30.84
C PRO A 67 3.87 18.45 -31.15
N ASP A 68 3.12 19.15 -31.99
CA ASP A 68 1.72 18.90 -32.34
C ASP A 68 1.67 17.73 -33.32
N GLY A 69 2.31 16.65 -32.89
CA GLY A 69 3.03 15.78 -33.80
C GLY A 69 3.74 14.64 -33.09
N ARG A 70 3.37 14.30 -31.86
CA ARG A 70 3.45 12.88 -31.50
C ARG A 70 2.38 12.18 -32.34
N LYS A 71 2.70 11.97 -33.63
CA LYS A 71 2.20 10.81 -34.38
C LYS A 71 2.59 9.65 -33.49
N VAL A 72 1.66 9.21 -32.66
CA VAL A 72 1.79 7.91 -31.99
C VAL A 72 1.93 6.98 -33.16
N ASP A 73 3.11 6.41 -33.37
CA ASP A 73 3.33 5.52 -34.51
C ASP A 73 2.18 4.50 -34.49
N PRO A 74 1.37 4.40 -35.56
CA PRO A 74 0.19 3.53 -35.56
C PRO A 74 0.56 2.07 -35.31
N LEU A 75 1.85 1.73 -35.46
CA LEU A 75 2.43 0.44 -35.12
C LEU A 75 2.41 0.13 -33.62
N VAL A 76 2.57 1.14 -32.73
CA VAL A 76 2.54 0.93 -31.28
C VAL A 76 1.11 0.62 -30.79
N LEU A 77 0.09 1.27 -31.37
CA LEU A 77 -1.31 0.94 -31.10
C LEU A 77 -1.75 -0.39 -31.73
N ALA A 78 -1.19 -0.76 -32.88
CA ALA A 78 -1.51 -2.01 -33.56
C ALA A 78 -0.93 -3.25 -32.87
N TRP A 79 0.26 -3.13 -32.24
CA TRP A 79 0.84 -4.22 -31.44
C TRP A 79 0.09 -4.45 -30.14
N GLN A 80 -0.46 -3.40 -29.51
CA GLN A 80 -1.25 -3.54 -28.29
C GLN A 80 -2.61 -4.24 -28.53
N LYS A 81 -3.13 -4.21 -29.76
CA LYS A 81 -4.37 -4.92 -30.16
C LYS A 81 -4.16 -6.37 -30.62
N ARG A 82 -2.92 -6.87 -30.67
CA ARG A 82 -2.59 -8.23 -31.15
C ARG A 82 -2.02 -9.16 -30.09
N VAL A 83 -2.16 -8.84 -28.81
CA VAL A 83 -1.90 -9.82 -27.76
C VAL A 83 -3.20 -10.62 -27.55
N PRO A 84 -3.31 -11.86 -28.04
CA PRO A 84 -4.46 -12.68 -27.73
C PRO A 84 -4.52 -12.86 -26.20
N LEU A 85 -5.69 -12.62 -25.61
CA LEU A 85 -5.98 -12.74 -24.18
C LEU A 85 -5.35 -13.95 -23.44
N PRO A 86 -5.10 -15.15 -24.03
CA PRO A 86 -4.42 -16.23 -23.31
C PRO A 86 -2.97 -15.94 -22.85
N VAL A 87 -2.26 -14.95 -23.42
CA VAL A 87 -0.84 -14.71 -23.06
C VAL A 87 -0.68 -13.91 -21.75
N ALA A 88 -1.67 -13.10 -21.36
CA ALA A 88 -1.62 -12.39 -20.07
C ALA A 88 -1.80 -13.34 -18.88
N ALA A 89 -2.59 -14.41 -19.06
CA ALA A 89 -2.83 -15.40 -18.01
C ALA A 89 -1.56 -16.22 -17.68
N SER A 90 -0.72 -16.54 -18.69
CA SER A 90 0.49 -17.32 -18.45
C SER A 90 1.53 -16.58 -17.61
N ILE A 91 1.66 -15.26 -17.79
CA ILE A 91 2.57 -14.43 -16.98
C ILE A 91 2.12 -14.42 -15.51
N ALA A 92 0.82 -14.23 -15.26
CA ALA A 92 0.27 -14.25 -13.90
C ALA A 92 0.49 -15.61 -13.21
N VAL A 93 0.29 -16.71 -13.92
CA VAL A 93 0.53 -18.08 -13.43
C VAL A 93 2.01 -18.32 -13.13
N LEU A 94 2.92 -17.86 -13.98
CA LEU A 94 4.36 -17.97 -13.76
C LEU A 94 4.83 -17.15 -12.54
N ILE A 95 4.29 -15.95 -12.34
CA ILE A 95 4.58 -15.13 -11.16
C ILE A 95 4.06 -15.82 -9.89
N MET A 96 2.83 -16.36 -9.92
CA MET A 96 2.24 -17.10 -8.80
C MET A 96 3.07 -18.33 -8.42
N LEU A 97 3.40 -19.19 -9.39
CA LEU A 97 4.22 -20.39 -9.18
C LEU A 97 5.64 -20.05 -8.70
N GLY A 98 6.25 -19.03 -9.30
CA GLY A 98 7.57 -18.53 -8.89
C GLY A 98 7.58 -18.03 -7.45
N SER A 99 6.57 -17.25 -7.07
CA SER A 99 6.44 -16.73 -5.70
C SER A 99 6.29 -17.85 -4.66
N LEU A 100 5.51 -18.89 -4.97
CA LEU A 100 5.31 -20.04 -4.07
C LEU A 100 6.61 -20.82 -3.83
N ALA A 101 7.40 -21.04 -4.89
CA ALA A 101 8.67 -21.75 -4.79
C ALA A 101 9.72 -20.97 -3.98
N VAL A 102 9.75 -19.64 -4.14
CA VAL A 102 10.63 -18.75 -3.37
C VAL A 102 10.23 -18.74 -1.89
N SER A 103 8.94 -18.63 -1.59
CA SER A 103 8.43 -18.67 -0.21
C SER A 103 8.74 -20.00 0.50
N ALA A 104 8.58 -21.14 -0.20
CA ALA A 104 8.90 -22.45 0.35
C ALA A 104 10.39 -22.61 0.68
N ARG A 105 11.28 -22.04 -0.13
CA ARG A 105 12.73 -22.07 0.10
C ARG A 105 13.15 -21.25 1.32
N LEU A 106 12.53 -20.09 1.54
CA LEU A 106 12.80 -19.23 2.69
C LEU A 106 12.28 -19.84 4.01
N PHE A 107 11.12 -20.51 3.98
CA PHE A 107 10.60 -21.20 5.16
C PHE A 107 11.39 -22.47 5.51
N ALA A 108 11.88 -23.19 4.51
CA ALA A 108 12.71 -24.39 4.74
C ALA A 108 14.07 -24.06 5.37
N SER A 109 14.60 -22.84 5.21
CA SER A 109 15.84 -22.42 5.86
C SER A 109 15.71 -22.17 7.36
N GLU A 110 14.51 -21.95 7.88
CA GLU A 110 14.31 -21.50 9.27
C GLU A 110 14.02 -22.65 10.26
N SER A 111 13.66 -23.85 9.77
CA SER A 111 13.33 -25.01 10.61
C SER A 111 14.53 -25.81 11.11
N SER A 112 15.76 -25.32 10.92
CA SER A 112 16.98 -26.01 11.37
C SER A 112 17.53 -25.42 12.67
N SER A 113 16.74 -25.41 13.74
CA SER A 113 17.27 -25.32 15.11
C SER A 113 16.90 -26.59 15.88
N PRO A 114 17.81 -27.56 16.01
CA PRO A 114 17.56 -28.79 16.75
C PRO A 114 17.44 -28.46 18.23
N SER A 115 16.26 -28.70 18.79
CA SER A 115 16.03 -28.69 20.23
C SER A 115 16.85 -29.82 20.86
N ALA A 116 17.88 -29.45 21.63
CA ALA A 116 18.63 -30.39 22.45
C ALA A 116 17.68 -31.09 23.45
N PRO A 117 17.83 -32.41 23.69
CA PRO A 117 17.03 -33.11 24.67
C PRO A 117 17.43 -32.69 26.08
N LEU A 118 16.49 -32.08 26.81
CA LEU A 118 16.55 -31.92 28.25
C LEU A 118 16.48 -33.32 28.89
N SER A 119 17.67 -33.85 29.17
CA SER A 119 17.89 -35.00 30.03
C SER A 119 17.19 -34.83 31.38
N ALA A 120 16.34 -35.82 31.67
CA ALA A 120 16.33 -36.57 32.92
C ALA A 120 16.78 -35.84 34.19
N GLN A 121 15.81 -35.43 35.00
CA GLN A 121 15.99 -35.45 36.45
C GLN A 121 14.73 -36.01 37.11
N SER A 122 14.69 -37.34 37.11
CA SER A 122 13.94 -38.17 38.05
C SER A 122 14.77 -38.24 39.32
N GLY A 123 14.18 -37.88 40.47
CA GLY A 123 14.93 -37.78 41.72
C GLY A 123 14.03 -37.59 42.93
N ALA A 124 13.25 -38.62 43.24
CA ALA A 124 12.86 -39.07 44.57
C ALA A 124 12.18 -38.08 45.54
N MET A 125 10.90 -38.36 45.77
CA MET A 125 10.21 -38.24 47.06
C MET A 125 11.12 -38.60 48.24
N HIS A 126 11.21 -37.73 49.24
CA HIS A 126 11.32 -38.18 50.62
C HIS A 126 10.63 -37.18 51.57
N VAL A 127 9.48 -37.61 52.08
CA VAL A 127 8.81 -37.08 53.27
C VAL A 127 9.19 -37.99 54.43
N PRO A 128 9.63 -37.44 55.56
CA PRO A 128 8.99 -37.79 56.84
C PRO A 128 8.70 -36.53 57.69
N SER A 129 7.49 -36.42 58.28
CA SER A 129 7.12 -36.93 59.62
C SER A 129 7.75 -36.08 60.74
N LEU A 130 7.02 -35.12 61.33
CA LEU A 130 6.11 -35.24 62.50
C LEU A 130 6.80 -34.83 63.82
N VAL A 131 6.12 -33.92 64.55
CA VAL A 131 6.08 -33.72 66.02
C VAL A 131 7.12 -32.79 66.68
N PRO A 132 6.77 -32.06 67.77
CA PRO A 132 5.45 -31.64 68.30
C PRO A 132 5.16 -30.14 68.12
#